data_AF-A0A6A6QI01-F1
#
_entry.id   AF-A0A6A6QI01-F1
#
_cell.length_a   1.000
_cell.length_b   1.000
_cell.length_c   1.000
_cell.angle_alpha   90.00
_cell.angle_beta   90.00
_cell.angle_gamma   90.00
#
_symmetry.space_group_name_H-M   'P 1'
#
loop_
_entity.id
_entity.type
_entity.pdbx_description
1 polymer ?
#
loop_
_entity_poly.entity_id
_entity_poly.type
_entity_poly.pdbx_seq_one_letter_code
_entity_poly.pdbx_strand_id
1 'polypeptide(L)'
;MAAPAGAAGEPDMVLIGELFEEISRNPPAIEARKLLVEQYIAVGWLDAANDNVKELKQLSPGDADVKTWVTMLTKKTAKAPAPAAPKVPQAIKISAPPPVKLPANIEPAKQDFSQSYKKLQSRAKGLLGDLLHIRALQHQNGITPARTDDSAVKAIVDGRLRAVAGSKGPSSARAVARNMQAKPDDAIEIAVIDLEDMIRWLRAPHGKPSGMDNDAIREALVKRVRALAAALPENMQEHSETALMHAEHEILHTRSYVNDETMLGDRVVDIERANFWVTEDGYAWDMDELAQAITANGGIMRNPLSRQMFTPKDIRAIVQHPAGERLKALAIEQHEMSKGVRPSTIDHLDKLGKVLLEDQSSDQLPSRHAIDEFMAYCATLPEAEQKALNGLRCPARDSHTGQSYDFSIGEAVLDAKGNRVCFHKTGDFINQAAQHLRQNRGAPATAAEEKCAVM
;
A
#
# COMPACT_ATOMS: atom_id res chain seq x y z
N MET A 1 49.70 15.89 0.94
CA MET A 1 49.17 15.38 -0.35
C MET A 1 47.69 15.71 -0.37
N ALA A 2 47.26 16.55 -1.30
CA ALA A 2 45.89 17.04 -1.39
C ALA A 2 45.06 16.10 -2.29
N ALA A 3 43.91 15.65 -1.79
CA ALA A 3 42.92 14.91 -2.56
C ALA A 3 42.00 15.87 -3.33
N PRO A 4 41.54 15.52 -4.54
CA PRO A 4 40.69 16.40 -5.34
C PRO A 4 39.28 16.48 -4.75
N ALA A 5 38.68 17.67 -4.79
CA ALA A 5 37.27 17.88 -4.56
C ALA A 5 36.47 17.27 -5.74
N GLY A 6 36.13 15.99 -5.60
CA GLY A 6 35.33 15.22 -6.55
C GLY A 6 33.85 15.18 -6.14
N ALA A 7 32.98 14.98 -7.13
CA ALA A 7 31.52 14.93 -7.04
C ALA A 7 30.97 14.23 -5.79
N ALA A 8 29.82 14.72 -5.28
CA ALA A 8 29.03 14.05 -4.25
C ALA A 8 28.72 12.62 -4.72
N GLY A 9 29.50 11.66 -4.22
CA GLY A 9 29.34 10.25 -4.54
C GLY A 9 28.04 9.74 -3.93
N GLU A 10 27.35 8.87 -4.67
CA GLU A 10 26.22 8.13 -4.12
C GLU A 10 26.65 7.38 -2.85
N PRO A 11 25.77 7.30 -1.82
CA PRO A 11 26.09 6.61 -0.59
C PRO A 11 26.36 5.13 -0.86
N ASP A 12 27.49 4.63 -0.37
CA ASP A 12 27.74 3.20 -0.29
C ASP A 12 26.77 2.56 0.72
N MET A 13 25.61 2.12 0.22
CA MET A 13 24.55 1.52 1.02
C MET A 13 24.96 0.17 1.60
N VAL A 14 25.94 -0.52 1.00
CA VAL A 14 26.47 -1.78 1.52
C VAL A 14 27.27 -1.52 2.79
N LEU A 15 28.21 -0.57 2.73
CA LEU A 15 28.99 -0.16 3.90
C LEU A 15 28.10 0.37 5.04
N ILE A 16 27.10 1.19 4.72
CA ILE A 16 26.15 1.70 5.72
C ILE A 16 25.39 0.55 6.40
N GLY A 17 24.97 -0.47 5.63
CA GLY A 17 24.31 -1.67 6.15
C GLY A 17 25.20 -2.48 7.10
N GLU A 18 26.45 -2.72 6.71
CA GLU A 18 27.44 -3.44 7.52
C GLU A 18 27.73 -2.71 8.85
N LEU A 19 27.85 -1.38 8.82
CA LEU A 19 28.06 -0.57 10.02
C LEU A 19 26.86 -0.65 10.97
N PHE A 20 25.63 -0.61 10.48
CA PHE A 20 24.44 -0.78 11.33
C PHE A 20 24.36 -2.18 11.94
N GLU A 21 24.74 -3.21 11.19
CA GLU A 21 24.80 -4.57 11.70
C GLU A 21 25.85 -4.72 12.81
N GLU A 22 27.05 -4.15 12.62
CA GLU A 22 28.12 -4.15 13.63
C GLU A 22 27.71 -3.38 14.90
N ILE A 23 27.04 -2.22 14.74
CA ILE A 23 26.49 -1.45 15.87
C ILE A 23 25.45 -2.25 16.65
N SER A 24 24.62 -3.03 15.95
CA SER A 24 23.58 -3.85 16.55
C SER A 24 24.15 -5.06 17.27
N ARG A 25 25.19 -5.68 16.71
CA ARG A 25 25.86 -6.86 17.29
C ARG A 25 26.72 -6.50 18.50
N ASN A 26 27.40 -5.35 18.48
CA ASN A 26 28.41 -4.99 19.49
C ASN A 26 28.22 -3.61 20.16
N PRO A 27 27.11 -3.33 20.88
CA PRO A 27 26.91 -2.05 21.55
C PRO A 27 28.02 -1.75 22.60
N PRO A 28 28.61 -0.54 22.63
CA PRO A 28 28.18 0.68 21.95
C PRO A 28 28.78 0.92 20.54
N ALA A 29 29.70 0.08 20.05
CA ALA A 29 30.34 0.17 18.73
C ALA A 29 30.78 1.58 18.31
N ILE A 30 31.62 2.23 19.14
CA ILE A 30 32.00 3.64 18.96
C ILE A 30 32.69 3.89 17.60
N GLU A 31 33.63 3.03 17.20
CA GLU A 31 34.35 3.19 15.93
C GLU A 31 33.44 3.02 14.70
N ALA A 32 32.51 2.06 14.72
CA ALA A 32 31.55 1.88 13.63
C ALA A 32 30.61 3.11 13.49
N ARG A 33 30.18 3.68 14.62
CA ARG A 33 29.39 4.92 14.64
C ARG A 33 30.19 6.12 14.13
N LYS A 34 31.49 6.19 14.43
CA LYS A 34 32.40 7.24 13.91
C LYS A 34 32.51 7.15 12.38
N LEU A 35 32.75 5.96 11.84
CA LEU A 35 32.81 5.74 10.39
C LEU A 35 31.48 6.09 9.70
N LEU A 36 30.36 5.76 10.33
CA LEU A 36 29.02 6.08 9.83
C LEU A 36 28.79 7.60 9.72
N VAL A 37 29.24 8.38 10.71
CA VAL A 37 29.17 9.85 10.69
C VAL A 37 30.03 10.42 9.56
N GLU A 38 31.25 9.92 9.36
CA GLU A 38 32.13 10.35 8.28
C GLU A 38 31.49 10.12 6.90
N GLN A 39 30.87 8.96 6.71
CA GLN A 39 30.19 8.61 5.47
C GLN A 39 28.98 9.53 5.20
N TYR A 40 28.17 9.81 6.22
CA TYR A 40 27.05 10.75 6.08
C TYR A 40 27.51 12.17 5.79
N ILE A 41 28.62 12.62 6.40
CA ILE A 41 29.21 13.93 6.08
C ILE A 41 29.70 13.98 4.64
N ALA A 42 30.36 12.93 4.15
CA ALA A 42 30.91 12.85 2.79
C ALA A 42 29.82 12.90 1.71
N VAL A 43 28.68 12.24 1.94
CA VAL A 43 27.55 12.19 1.01
C VAL A 43 26.61 13.41 1.15
N GLY A 44 26.80 14.23 2.18
CA GLY A 44 26.00 15.44 2.43
C GLY A 44 24.70 15.19 3.20
N TRP A 45 24.55 14.02 3.83
CA TRP A 45 23.41 13.67 4.69
C TRP A 45 23.62 14.22 6.11
N LEU A 46 23.63 15.54 6.23
CA LEU A 46 24.05 16.22 7.46
C LEU A 46 23.13 15.98 8.66
N ASP A 47 21.84 15.76 8.44
CA ASP A 47 20.88 15.50 9.52
C ASP A 47 21.13 14.13 10.16
N ALA A 48 21.31 13.08 9.35
CA ALA A 48 21.66 11.75 9.82
C ALA A 48 23.04 11.72 10.53
N ALA A 49 24.02 12.47 10.02
CA ALA A 49 25.30 12.67 10.69
C ALA A 49 25.12 13.34 12.06
N ASN A 50 24.29 14.38 12.14
CA ASN A 50 24.07 15.14 13.37
C ASN A 50 23.42 14.30 14.47
N ASP A 51 22.46 13.43 14.13
CA ASP A 51 21.83 12.54 15.11
C ASP A 51 22.81 11.50 15.66
N ASN A 52 23.61 10.88 14.79
CA ASN A 52 24.66 9.95 15.23
C ASN A 52 25.75 10.63 16.08
N VAL A 53 26.11 11.88 15.76
CA VAL A 53 27.03 12.68 16.57
C VAL A 53 26.47 12.99 17.97
N LYS A 54 25.16 13.23 18.10
CA LYS A 54 24.53 13.42 19.43
C LYS A 54 24.62 12.16 20.28
N GLU A 55 24.39 11.00 19.69
CA GLU A 55 24.54 9.71 20.38
C GLU A 55 26.00 9.45 20.76
N LEU A 56 26.95 9.66 19.84
CA LEU A 56 28.38 9.55 20.12
C LEU A 56 28.85 10.50 21.23
N LYS A 57 28.29 11.70 21.31
CA LYS A 57 28.59 12.65 22.40
C LYS A 57 28.13 12.15 23.77
N GLN A 58 27.04 11.38 23.82
CA GLN A 58 26.57 10.73 25.05
C GLN A 58 27.46 9.54 25.42
N LEU A 59 27.84 8.73 24.43
CA LEU A 59 28.61 7.50 24.62
C LEU A 59 30.11 7.76 24.88
N SER A 60 30.69 8.79 24.26
CA SER A 60 32.11 9.16 24.37
C SER A 60 32.31 10.69 24.37
N PRO A 61 31.95 11.40 25.47
CA PRO A 61 32.03 12.86 25.55
C PRO A 61 33.47 13.41 25.48
N GLY A 62 34.47 12.56 25.72
CA GLY A 62 35.89 12.91 25.68
C GLY A 62 36.49 12.96 24.28
N ASP A 63 35.90 12.25 23.32
CA ASP A 63 36.45 12.00 21.99
C ASP A 63 36.66 13.30 21.18
N ALA A 64 37.85 13.44 20.58
CA ALA A 64 38.27 14.65 19.87
C ALA A 64 37.54 14.82 18.52
N ASP A 65 37.22 13.72 17.84
CA ASP A 65 36.55 13.74 16.54
C ASP A 65 35.09 14.13 16.72
N VAL A 66 34.44 13.59 17.76
CA VAL A 66 33.06 13.96 18.14
C VAL A 66 32.95 15.45 18.43
N LYS A 67 33.90 16.04 19.18
CA LYS A 67 33.92 17.50 19.44
C LYS A 67 34.10 18.31 18.16
N THR A 68 34.92 17.82 17.23
CA THR A 68 35.16 18.45 15.94
C THR A 68 33.89 18.45 15.08
N TRP A 69 33.21 17.30 14.96
CA TRP A 69 31.97 17.18 14.21
C TRP A 69 30.81 17.98 14.80
N VAL A 70 30.67 18.00 16.13
CA VAL A 70 29.65 18.85 16.80
C VAL A 70 29.84 20.30 16.38
N THR A 71 31.08 20.81 16.42
CA THR A 71 31.42 22.19 16.05
C THR A 71 31.20 22.46 14.56
N MET A 72 31.57 21.51 13.70
CA MET A 72 31.41 21.62 12.25
C MET A 72 29.92 21.67 11.84
N LEU A 73 29.11 20.76 12.36
CA LEU A 73 27.70 20.62 12.02
C LEU A 73 26.83 21.73 12.63
N THR A 74 27.19 22.27 13.81
CA THR A 74 26.48 23.43 14.38
C THR A 74 26.86 24.76 13.74
N LYS A 75 28.06 24.94 13.20
CA LYS A 75 28.44 26.18 12.50
C LYS A 75 27.78 26.33 11.13
N LYS A 76 27.49 25.22 10.44
CA LYS A 76 27.01 25.23 9.05
C LYS A 76 25.51 25.58 8.90
N THR A 77 24.75 25.62 10.00
CA THR A 77 23.35 26.08 10.03
C THR A 77 23.20 27.60 10.16
N ALA A 78 24.30 28.35 10.28
CA ALA A 78 24.27 29.82 10.29
C ALA A 78 24.30 30.39 8.85
N LYS A 79 23.11 30.52 8.25
CA LYS A 79 22.71 31.55 7.26
C LYS A 79 23.51 31.64 5.94
N ALA A 80 23.03 30.96 4.90
CA ALA A 80 23.25 31.38 3.51
C ALA A 80 22.13 32.37 3.08
N PRO A 81 22.43 33.44 2.32
CA PRO A 81 21.42 34.36 1.81
C PRO A 81 20.60 33.71 0.68
N ALA A 82 19.27 33.81 0.78
CA ALA A 82 18.32 33.24 -0.17
C ALA A 82 18.50 33.80 -1.60
N PRO A 83 18.48 32.96 -2.65
CA PRO A 83 18.31 33.41 -4.02
C PRO A 83 16.90 33.98 -4.22
N ALA A 84 16.80 35.01 -5.05
CA ALA A 84 15.56 35.70 -5.37
C ALA A 84 14.49 34.75 -5.95
N ALA A 85 13.28 34.84 -5.39
CA ALA A 85 12.13 34.04 -5.77
C ALA A 85 11.68 34.31 -7.22
N PRO A 86 11.38 33.27 -8.03
CA PRO A 86 10.62 33.43 -9.25
C PRO A 86 9.16 33.78 -8.92
N LYS A 87 8.58 34.66 -9.74
CA LYS A 87 7.18 35.11 -9.63
C LYS A 87 6.23 33.92 -9.84
N VAL A 88 5.55 33.52 -8.76
CA VAL A 88 4.46 32.54 -8.79
C VAL A 88 3.19 33.22 -9.36
N PRO A 89 2.41 32.55 -10.23
CA PRO A 89 1.12 33.04 -10.70
C PRO A 89 0.11 33.15 -9.55
N GLN A 90 -0.83 34.08 -9.71
CA GLN A 90 -1.83 34.46 -8.72
C GLN A 90 -2.58 33.27 -8.12
N ALA A 91 -2.68 33.29 -6.80
CA ALA A 91 -3.45 32.36 -6.00
C ALA A 91 -4.90 32.25 -6.49
N ILE A 92 -5.29 31.03 -6.88
CA ILE A 92 -6.68 30.63 -7.01
C ILE A 92 -7.28 30.71 -5.60
N LYS A 93 -8.33 31.53 -5.46
CA LYS A 93 -9.13 31.61 -4.24
C LYS A 93 -9.76 30.23 -3.98
N ILE A 94 -9.18 29.50 -3.04
CA ILE A 94 -9.78 28.30 -2.46
C ILE A 94 -11.12 28.74 -1.85
N SER A 95 -12.23 28.31 -2.44
CA SER A 95 -13.55 28.50 -1.86
C SER A 95 -13.58 27.76 -0.53
N ALA A 96 -14.01 28.46 0.53
CA ALA A 96 -14.28 27.85 1.81
C ALA A 96 -15.16 26.59 1.63
N PRO A 97 -14.92 25.51 2.40
CA PRO A 97 -15.77 24.33 2.35
C PRO A 97 -17.24 24.73 2.59
N PRO A 98 -18.20 24.11 1.89
CA PRO A 98 -19.60 24.43 2.08
C PRO A 98 -19.95 24.27 3.58
N PRO A 99 -20.66 25.23 4.19
CA PRO A 99 -21.04 25.12 5.58
C PRO A 99 -21.86 23.85 5.76
N VAL A 100 -21.40 22.99 6.67
CA VAL A 100 -22.13 21.80 7.11
C VAL A 100 -23.57 22.23 7.41
N LYS A 101 -24.51 21.76 6.59
CA LYS A 101 -25.94 22.04 6.78
C LYS A 101 -26.40 21.28 8.01
N LEU A 102 -26.25 21.89 9.17
CA LEU A 102 -26.83 21.41 10.41
C LEU A 102 -28.36 21.29 10.19
N PRO A 103 -29.00 20.19 10.60
CA PRO A 103 -30.44 20.05 10.50
C PRO A 103 -31.13 21.24 11.17
N ALA A 104 -32.18 21.78 10.54
CA ALA A 104 -32.86 23.02 10.93
C ALA A 104 -33.42 23.02 12.37
N ASN A 105 -33.42 21.87 13.04
CA ASN A 105 -33.84 21.72 14.43
C ASN A 105 -32.75 21.00 15.24
N ILE A 106 -31.79 21.77 15.76
CA ILE A 106 -30.67 21.27 16.59
C ILE A 106 -31.12 21.03 18.04
N GLU A 107 -32.29 21.55 18.42
CA GLU A 107 -32.74 21.56 19.81
C GLU A 107 -33.10 20.19 20.38
N PRO A 108 -33.74 19.28 19.64
CA PRO A 108 -33.89 17.89 20.05
C PRO A 108 -32.55 17.20 20.30
N ALA A 109 -31.56 17.40 19.42
CA ALA A 109 -30.23 16.80 19.55
C ALA A 109 -29.47 17.37 20.77
N LYS A 110 -29.60 18.67 21.06
CA LYS A 110 -29.03 19.27 22.28
C LYS A 110 -29.69 18.75 23.54
N GLN A 111 -31.02 18.60 23.54
CA GLN A 111 -31.75 18.06 24.68
C GLN A 111 -31.39 16.60 24.93
N ASP A 112 -31.35 15.78 23.89
CA ASP A 112 -30.96 14.38 23.96
C ASP A 112 -29.51 14.23 24.47
N PHE A 113 -28.58 15.04 23.94
CA PHE A 113 -27.19 15.07 24.42
C PHE A 113 -27.11 15.47 25.91
N SER A 114 -27.84 16.52 26.32
CA SER A 114 -27.86 16.98 27.71
C SER A 114 -28.42 15.93 28.68
N GLN A 115 -29.49 15.22 28.27
CA GLN A 115 -30.08 14.14 29.05
C GLN A 115 -29.14 12.93 29.14
N SER A 116 -28.58 12.51 28.00
CA SER A 116 -27.60 11.43 27.91
C SER A 116 -26.35 11.73 28.75
N TYR A 117 -25.90 12.98 28.74
CA TYR A 117 -24.76 13.41 29.54
C TYR A 117 -25.04 13.38 31.05
N LYS A 118 -26.20 13.88 31.50
CA LYS A 118 -26.60 13.78 32.91
C LYS A 118 -26.71 12.33 33.37
N LYS A 119 -27.22 11.44 32.50
CA LYS A 119 -27.28 10.00 32.76
C LYS A 119 -25.89 9.37 32.84
N LEU A 120 -24.94 9.80 32.02
CA LEU A 120 -23.55 9.37 32.11
C LEU A 120 -22.91 9.83 33.43
N GLN A 121 -23.11 11.09 33.81
CA GLN A 121 -22.60 11.63 35.08
C GLN A 121 -23.16 10.89 36.29
N SER A 122 -24.46 10.57 36.31
CA SER A 122 -25.06 9.83 37.42
C SER A 122 -24.51 8.40 37.53
N ARG A 123 -24.32 7.71 36.40
CA ARG A 123 -23.68 6.38 36.38
C ARG A 123 -22.22 6.44 36.82
N ALA A 124 -21.47 7.44 36.35
CA ALA A 124 -20.08 7.65 36.76
C ALA A 124 -19.96 7.93 38.27
N LYS A 125 -20.91 8.67 38.84
CA LYS A 125 -20.98 8.93 40.29
C LYS A 125 -21.23 7.65 41.09
N GLY A 126 -22.13 6.79 40.61
CA GLY A 126 -22.36 5.47 41.21
C GLY A 126 -21.09 4.62 41.16
N LEU A 127 -20.48 4.49 39.98
CA LEU A 127 -19.25 3.72 39.79
C LEU A 127 -18.09 4.24 40.67
N LEU A 128 -17.95 5.56 40.80
CA LEU A 128 -16.93 6.16 41.68
C LEU A 128 -17.20 5.79 43.14
N GLY A 129 -18.46 5.78 43.57
CA GLY A 129 -18.86 5.33 44.91
C GLY A 129 -18.47 3.87 45.15
N ASP A 130 -18.77 2.99 44.19
CA ASP A 130 -18.44 1.56 44.26
C ASP A 130 -16.93 1.34 44.32
N LEU A 131 -16.15 2.04 43.48
CA LEU A 131 -14.69 1.98 43.48
C LEU A 131 -14.09 2.41 44.83
N LEU A 132 -14.61 3.49 45.42
CA LEU A 132 -14.18 3.95 46.75
C LEU A 132 -14.56 2.94 47.84
N HIS A 133 -15.74 2.32 47.74
CA HIS A 133 -16.18 1.30 48.69
C HIS A 133 -15.32 0.04 48.61
N ILE A 134 -15.04 -0.46 47.40
CA ILE A 134 -14.14 -1.59 47.19
C ILE A 134 -12.73 -1.29 47.74
N ARG A 135 -12.21 -0.08 47.54
CA ARG A 135 -10.91 0.33 48.09
C ARG A 135 -10.91 0.34 49.62
N ALA A 136 -12.00 0.80 50.25
CA ALA A 136 -12.16 0.77 51.69
C ALA A 136 -12.20 -0.68 52.22
N LEU A 137 -12.91 -1.58 51.55
CA LEU A 137 -12.95 -3.01 51.89
C LEU A 137 -11.58 -3.69 51.70
N GLN A 138 -10.86 -3.38 50.62
CA GLN A 138 -9.50 -3.89 50.40
C GLN A 138 -8.54 -3.47 51.52
N HIS A 139 -8.62 -2.20 51.94
CA HIS A 139 -7.83 -1.69 53.06
C HIS A 139 -8.18 -2.38 54.39
N GLN A 140 -9.47 -2.61 54.66
CA GLN A 140 -9.92 -3.34 55.86
C GLN A 140 -9.43 -4.79 55.88
N ASN A 141 -9.29 -5.42 54.71
CA ASN A 141 -8.84 -6.80 54.58
C ASN A 141 -7.31 -6.95 54.39
N GLY A 142 -6.54 -5.88 54.55
CA GLY A 142 -5.07 -5.90 54.41
C GLY A 142 -4.58 -6.14 52.97
N ILE A 143 -5.45 -6.01 51.98
CA ILE A 143 -5.10 -6.14 50.56
C ILE A 143 -4.62 -4.78 50.07
N THR A 144 -3.36 -4.70 49.63
CA THR A 144 -2.85 -3.48 49.00
C THR A 144 -3.62 -3.24 47.69
N PRO A 145 -4.35 -2.11 47.55
CA PRO A 145 -5.12 -1.85 46.35
C PRO A 145 -4.20 -1.76 45.14
N ALA A 146 -4.58 -2.39 44.02
CA ALA A 146 -3.98 -2.08 42.73
C ALA A 146 -4.14 -0.57 42.48
N ARG A 147 -3.15 0.04 41.81
CA ARG A 147 -3.17 1.47 41.49
C ARG A 147 -4.15 1.72 40.33
N THR A 148 -5.45 1.59 40.60
CA THR A 148 -6.51 1.93 39.65
C THR A 148 -6.59 3.45 39.54
N ASP A 149 -6.46 3.94 38.31
CA ASP A 149 -6.53 5.37 38.01
C ASP A 149 -8.00 5.81 37.89
N ASP A 150 -8.56 6.29 39.00
CA ASP A 150 -9.95 6.76 39.08
C ASP A 150 -10.12 8.18 38.49
N SER A 151 -9.06 8.79 37.96
CA SER A 151 -9.05 10.19 37.51
C SER A 151 -10.04 10.46 36.38
N ALA A 152 -10.22 9.51 35.46
CA ALA A 152 -11.18 9.61 34.37
C ALA A 152 -12.63 9.61 34.87
N VAL A 153 -12.97 8.72 35.81
CA VAL A 153 -14.32 8.65 36.38
C VAL A 153 -14.62 9.92 37.19
N LYS A 154 -13.66 10.39 38.00
CA LYS A 154 -13.77 11.68 38.72
C LYS A 154 -13.98 12.85 37.77
N ALA A 155 -13.24 12.90 36.67
CA ALA A 155 -13.38 13.99 35.70
C ALA A 155 -14.71 13.93 34.93
N ILE A 156 -15.32 12.76 34.67
CA ILE A 156 -16.71 12.67 34.17
C ILE A 156 -17.70 13.20 35.21
N VAL A 157 -17.55 12.78 36.47
CA VAL A 157 -18.42 13.22 37.59
C VAL A 157 -18.36 14.74 37.78
N ASP A 158 -17.17 15.34 37.71
CA ASP A 158 -16.94 16.77 37.86
C ASP A 158 -17.35 17.58 36.61
N GLY A 159 -17.87 16.92 35.59
CA GLY A 159 -18.24 17.52 34.32
C GLY A 159 -17.06 18.04 33.49
N ARG A 160 -15.84 17.62 33.83
CA ARG A 160 -14.60 17.92 33.12
C ARG A 160 -14.38 16.93 31.98
N LEU A 161 -15.35 16.83 31.07
CA LEU A 161 -15.25 15.97 29.87
C LEU A 161 -13.97 16.22 29.09
N ARG A 162 -13.52 17.47 28.99
CA ARG A 162 -12.27 17.83 28.30
C ARG A 162 -11.01 17.21 28.93
N ALA A 163 -11.03 16.95 30.24
CA ALA A 163 -9.92 16.30 30.94
C ALA A 163 -9.90 14.78 30.71
N VAL A 164 -11.05 14.18 30.40
CA VAL A 164 -11.21 12.75 30.06
C VAL A 164 -11.04 12.51 28.57
N ALA A 165 -11.42 13.50 27.76
CA ALA A 165 -11.24 13.55 26.32
C ALA A 165 -9.85 14.04 25.90
N GLY A 166 -8.92 14.26 26.85
CA GLY A 166 -7.52 14.38 26.51
C GLY A 166 -7.11 13.12 25.76
N SER A 167 -6.48 13.27 24.58
CA SER A 167 -6.04 12.15 23.75
C SER A 167 -5.26 11.16 24.62
N LYS A 168 -5.89 10.04 24.98
CA LYS A 168 -5.15 8.93 25.58
C LYS A 168 -4.09 8.55 24.56
N GLY A 169 -2.87 8.32 25.03
CA GLY A 169 -1.81 7.83 24.15
C GLY A 169 -2.28 6.57 23.42
N PRO A 170 -1.80 6.33 22.19
CA PRO A 170 -2.15 5.14 21.45
C PRO A 170 -1.83 3.90 22.28
N SER A 171 -2.67 2.87 22.15
CA SER A 171 -2.48 1.61 22.87
C SER A 171 -1.17 0.92 22.43
N SER A 172 -0.70 -0.12 23.14
CA SER A 172 0.49 -0.85 22.67
C SER A 172 0.18 -1.61 21.36
N ALA A 173 1.11 -1.66 20.41
CA ALA A 173 0.92 -2.39 19.15
C ALA A 173 0.51 -3.85 19.35
N ARG A 174 1.03 -4.53 20.38
CA ARG A 174 0.63 -5.90 20.76
C ARG A 174 -0.83 -6.01 21.22
N ALA A 175 -1.38 -4.97 21.84
CA ALA A 175 -2.78 -4.96 22.24
C ALA A 175 -3.69 -4.81 21.01
N VAL A 176 -3.33 -3.93 20.08
CA VAL A 176 -4.03 -3.76 18.80
C VAL A 176 -3.97 -5.05 17.98
N ALA A 177 -2.79 -5.65 17.85
CA ALA A 177 -2.61 -6.93 17.14
C ALA A 177 -3.49 -8.04 17.72
N ARG A 178 -3.62 -8.12 19.06
CA ARG A 178 -4.55 -9.07 19.69
C ARG A 178 -6.01 -8.77 19.38
N ASN A 179 -6.39 -7.49 19.31
CA ASN A 179 -7.76 -7.10 18.94
C ASN A 179 -8.07 -7.45 17.47
N MET A 180 -7.12 -7.22 16.56
CA MET A 180 -7.22 -7.62 15.15
C MET A 180 -7.37 -9.14 15.02
N GLN A 181 -6.56 -9.91 15.75
CA GLN A 181 -6.65 -11.38 15.76
C GLN A 181 -7.98 -11.88 16.35
N ALA A 182 -8.52 -11.18 17.35
CA ALA A 182 -9.81 -11.53 17.95
C ALA A 182 -11.00 -11.24 17.02
N LYS A 183 -10.84 -10.35 16.03
CA LYS A 183 -11.86 -9.93 15.07
C LYS A 183 -11.24 -9.79 13.68
N PRO A 184 -10.99 -10.90 12.98
CA PRO A 184 -10.32 -10.89 11.68
C PRO A 184 -11.07 -10.04 10.64
N ASP A 185 -12.40 -10.10 10.62
CA ASP A 185 -13.24 -9.37 9.66
C ASP A 185 -13.16 -7.84 9.85
N ASP A 186 -12.92 -7.38 11.09
CA ASP A 186 -12.78 -5.97 11.44
C ASP A 186 -11.30 -5.53 11.52
N ALA A 187 -10.35 -6.39 11.16
CA ALA A 187 -8.93 -6.17 11.45
C ALA A 187 -8.38 -4.89 10.79
N ILE A 188 -8.77 -4.62 9.55
CA ILE A 188 -8.35 -3.40 8.83
C ILE A 188 -8.90 -2.16 9.54
N GLU A 189 -10.19 -2.14 9.87
CA GLU A 189 -10.82 -0.99 10.54
C GLU A 189 -10.21 -0.74 11.93
N ILE A 190 -9.92 -1.81 12.69
CA ILE A 190 -9.21 -1.70 13.98
C ILE A 190 -7.83 -1.05 13.80
N ALA A 191 -7.08 -1.45 12.76
CA ALA A 191 -5.78 -0.88 12.47
C ALA A 191 -5.88 0.58 12.02
N VAL A 192 -6.86 0.92 11.18
CA VAL A 192 -7.12 2.31 10.75
C VAL A 192 -7.42 3.17 11.98
N ILE A 193 -8.37 2.79 12.83
CA ILE A 193 -8.72 3.53 14.05
C ILE A 193 -7.49 3.75 14.96
N ASP A 194 -6.60 2.75 15.12
CA ASP A 194 -5.36 2.91 15.87
C ASP A 194 -4.44 3.97 15.27
N LEU A 195 -4.28 3.98 13.94
CA LEU A 195 -3.47 4.99 13.25
C LEU A 195 -4.12 6.38 13.32
N GLU A 196 -5.44 6.49 13.20
CA GLU A 196 -6.16 7.76 13.39
C GLU A 196 -5.98 8.32 14.80
N ASP A 197 -6.15 7.48 15.82
CA ASP A 197 -5.95 7.83 17.21
C ASP A 197 -4.50 8.27 17.46
N MET A 198 -3.54 7.59 16.83
CA MET A 198 -2.13 7.97 16.86
C MET A 198 -1.89 9.31 16.18
N ILE A 199 -2.47 9.60 15.01
CA ILE A 199 -2.36 10.92 14.35
C ILE A 199 -2.95 12.01 15.25
N ARG A 200 -4.14 11.80 15.80
CA ARG A 200 -4.80 12.73 16.72
C ARG A 200 -3.93 13.01 17.95
N TRP A 201 -3.32 11.97 18.51
CA TRP A 201 -2.40 12.10 19.64
C TRP A 201 -1.09 12.82 19.27
N LEU A 202 -0.48 12.50 18.12
CA LEU A 202 0.76 13.13 17.65
C LEU A 202 0.57 14.60 17.33
N ARG A 203 -0.57 15.01 16.78
CA ARG A 203 -0.89 16.42 16.49
C ARG A 203 -1.14 17.23 17.75
N ALA A 204 -1.73 16.61 18.78
CA ALA A 204 -2.10 17.29 20.02
C ALA A 204 -1.83 16.42 21.26
N PRO A 205 -0.57 16.12 21.61
CA PRO A 205 -0.24 15.31 22.78
C PRO A 205 -0.74 16.01 24.05
N HIS A 206 -1.58 15.31 24.82
CA HIS A 206 -2.25 15.86 26.01
C HIS A 206 -3.05 17.14 25.72
N GLY A 207 -3.56 17.29 24.50
CA GLY A 207 -4.35 18.44 24.06
C GLY A 207 -3.54 19.69 23.72
N LYS A 208 -2.21 19.63 23.67
CA LYS A 208 -1.35 20.74 23.24
C LYS A 208 -0.85 20.49 21.82
N PRO A 209 -0.99 21.43 20.86
CA PRO A 209 -0.46 21.27 19.51
C PRO A 209 1.04 20.96 19.53
N SER A 210 1.46 19.90 18.84
CA SER A 210 2.87 19.50 18.75
C SER A 210 3.66 20.32 17.73
N GLY A 211 2.99 20.86 16.72
CA GLY A 211 3.63 21.52 15.58
C GLY A 211 4.36 20.55 14.64
N MET A 212 4.14 19.23 14.77
CA MET A 212 4.69 18.24 13.85
C MET A 212 4.09 18.42 12.46
N ASP A 213 4.93 18.38 11.43
CA ASP A 213 4.50 18.31 10.04
C ASP A 213 3.99 16.91 9.67
N ASN A 214 3.40 16.79 8.49
CA ASN A 214 2.83 15.52 8.06
C ASN A 214 3.91 14.46 7.78
N ASP A 215 5.13 14.85 7.41
CA ASP A 215 6.21 13.91 7.14
C ASP A 215 6.72 13.25 8.43
N ALA A 216 6.90 14.03 9.50
CA ALA A 216 7.24 13.49 10.82
C ALA A 216 6.13 12.61 11.39
N ILE A 217 4.86 12.96 11.16
CA ILE A 217 3.72 12.12 11.53
C ILE A 217 3.76 10.81 10.72
N ARG A 218 3.97 10.89 9.40
CA ARG A 218 4.07 9.72 8.51
C ARG A 218 5.18 8.77 8.95
N GLU A 219 6.36 9.29 9.27
CA GLU A 219 7.48 8.47 9.76
C GLU A 219 7.11 7.73 11.05
N ALA A 220 6.41 8.40 11.98
CA ALA A 220 5.93 7.78 13.20
C ALA A 220 4.88 6.68 12.93
N LEU A 221 3.98 6.87 11.95
CA LEU A 221 3.02 5.85 11.53
C LEU A 221 3.71 4.66 10.86
N VAL A 222 4.71 4.88 10.01
CA VAL A 222 5.51 3.79 9.41
C VAL A 222 6.18 2.94 10.50
N LYS A 223 6.76 3.58 11.53
CA LYS A 223 7.31 2.87 12.70
C LYS A 223 6.23 2.08 13.45
N ARG A 224 5.04 2.66 13.61
CA ARG A 224 3.89 1.99 14.25
C ARG A 224 3.42 0.78 13.47
N VAL A 225 3.29 0.90 12.15
CA VAL A 225 2.87 -0.17 11.23
C VAL A 225 3.87 -1.32 11.25
N ARG A 226 5.18 -1.04 11.21
CA ARG A 226 6.22 -2.06 11.38
C ARG A 226 6.10 -2.80 12.71
N ALA A 227 5.86 -2.08 13.81
CA ALA A 227 5.66 -2.70 15.11
C ALA A 227 4.37 -3.52 15.20
N LEU A 228 3.32 -3.11 14.48
CA LEU A 228 2.05 -3.84 14.39
C LEU A 228 2.19 -5.12 13.54
N ALA A 229 2.81 -5.02 12.36
CA ALA A 229 3.12 -6.14 11.48
C ALA A 229 3.97 -7.21 12.17
N ALA A 230 5.00 -6.79 12.92
CA ALA A 230 5.84 -7.71 13.71
C ALA A 230 5.10 -8.44 14.83
N ALA A 231 3.93 -7.95 15.25
CA ALA A 231 3.08 -8.57 16.26
C ALA A 231 1.90 -9.38 15.67
N LEU A 232 1.71 -9.34 14.34
CA LEU A 232 0.64 -10.03 13.62
C LEU A 232 1.16 -11.32 12.96
N PRO A 233 0.28 -12.33 12.80
CA PRO A 233 0.54 -13.47 11.91
C PRO A 233 0.80 -13.01 10.47
N GLU A 234 1.59 -13.77 9.70
CA GLU A 234 2.02 -13.44 8.33
C GLU A 234 0.84 -13.08 7.41
N ASN A 235 -0.26 -13.84 7.50
CA ASN A 235 -1.47 -13.62 6.68
C ASN A 235 -2.26 -12.35 7.03
N MET A 236 -1.90 -11.63 8.11
CA MET A 236 -2.55 -10.38 8.54
C MET A 236 -1.63 -9.17 8.46
N GLN A 237 -0.36 -9.35 8.08
CA GLN A 237 0.60 -8.24 8.02
C GLN A 237 0.17 -7.17 7.02
N GLU A 238 -0.40 -7.58 5.88
CA GLU A 238 -0.89 -6.69 4.82
C GLU A 238 -1.97 -5.72 5.32
N HIS A 239 -2.80 -6.11 6.31
CA HIS A 239 -3.83 -5.23 6.87
C HIS A 239 -3.24 -3.95 7.49
N SER A 240 -2.03 -4.03 8.04
CA SER A 240 -1.36 -2.86 8.61
C SER A 240 -0.84 -1.90 7.53
N GLU A 241 -0.45 -2.42 6.36
CA GLU A 241 -0.06 -1.62 5.20
C GLU A 241 -1.30 -0.94 4.57
N THR A 242 -2.40 -1.68 4.44
CA THR A 242 -3.69 -1.13 3.98
C THR A 242 -4.18 -0.02 4.91
N ALA A 243 -4.08 -0.20 6.23
CA ALA A 243 -4.47 0.84 7.18
C ALA A 243 -3.63 2.12 7.02
N LEU A 244 -2.31 1.98 6.77
CA LEU A 244 -1.45 3.13 6.51
C LEU A 244 -1.85 3.85 5.22
N MET A 245 -2.17 3.10 4.17
CA MET A 245 -2.65 3.65 2.90
C MET A 245 -3.89 4.53 3.09
N HIS A 246 -4.90 4.07 3.84
CA HIS A 246 -6.09 4.87 4.14
C HIS A 246 -5.77 6.10 4.99
N ALA A 247 -4.93 5.97 6.02
CA ALA A 247 -4.53 7.10 6.86
C ALA A 247 -3.76 8.18 6.07
N GLU A 248 -2.91 7.78 5.14
CA GLU A 248 -2.19 8.69 4.24
C GLU A 248 -3.15 9.42 3.29
N HIS A 249 -4.12 8.70 2.73
CA HIS A 249 -5.10 9.23 1.78
C HIS A 249 -6.05 10.24 2.44
N GLU A 250 -6.70 9.85 3.53
CA GLU A 250 -7.83 10.58 4.11
C GLU A 250 -7.43 11.68 5.10
N ILE A 251 -6.29 11.53 5.78
CA ILE A 251 -5.95 12.40 6.93
C ILE A 251 -4.70 13.22 6.66
N LEU A 252 -3.65 12.59 6.13
CA LEU A 252 -2.40 13.31 5.86
C LEU A 252 -2.48 14.09 4.54
N HIS A 253 -3.19 13.57 3.54
CA HIS A 253 -3.27 14.14 2.19
C HIS A 253 -1.87 14.45 1.60
N THR A 254 -0.85 13.69 2.02
CA THR A 254 0.55 13.88 1.60
C THR A 254 0.94 13.01 0.42
N ARG A 255 0.14 11.99 0.11
CA ARG A 255 0.48 11.05 -0.94
C ARG A 255 0.12 11.65 -2.30
N SER A 256 1.12 11.80 -3.15
CA SER A 256 0.90 12.00 -4.58
C SER A 256 0.72 10.64 -5.22
N TYR A 257 -0.39 10.47 -5.93
CA TYR A 257 -0.63 9.31 -6.77
C TYR A 257 -0.15 9.62 -8.19
N VAL A 258 -0.07 8.61 -9.04
CA VAL A 258 0.24 8.81 -10.46
C VAL A 258 -0.93 9.46 -11.20
N ASN A 259 -2.16 9.21 -10.73
CA ASN A 259 -3.38 9.80 -11.24
C ASN A 259 -4.03 10.74 -10.20
N ASP A 260 -4.53 11.89 -10.67
CA ASP A 260 -5.30 12.83 -9.84
C ASP A 260 -6.81 12.56 -9.90
N GLU A 261 -7.26 11.88 -10.96
CA GLU A 261 -8.65 11.54 -11.24
C GLU A 261 -8.80 10.02 -11.49
N THR A 262 -10.01 9.50 -11.26
CA THR A 262 -10.41 8.13 -11.58
C THR A 262 -10.60 7.95 -13.09
N MET A 263 -10.94 6.74 -13.55
CA MET A 263 -11.16 6.50 -14.97
C MET A 263 -12.43 7.20 -15.50
N LEU A 264 -13.35 7.53 -14.59
CA LEU A 264 -14.59 8.25 -14.91
C LEU A 264 -14.51 9.78 -14.66
N GLY A 265 -13.34 10.27 -14.22
CA GLY A 265 -13.08 11.70 -14.03
C GLY A 265 -13.43 12.24 -12.65
N ASP A 266 -13.75 11.38 -11.67
CA ASP A 266 -13.90 11.79 -10.28
C ASP A 266 -12.52 12.04 -9.66
N ARG A 267 -12.40 12.97 -8.72
CA ARG A 267 -11.08 13.23 -8.10
C ARG A 267 -10.73 12.11 -7.14
N VAL A 268 -9.47 11.70 -7.15
CA VAL A 268 -8.98 10.63 -6.26
C VAL A 268 -9.26 10.92 -4.79
N VAL A 269 -9.14 12.19 -4.36
CA VAL A 269 -9.40 12.63 -2.98
C VAL A 269 -10.85 12.48 -2.52
N ASP A 270 -11.78 12.28 -3.46
CA ASP A 270 -13.22 12.15 -3.18
C ASP A 270 -13.66 10.68 -3.13
N ILE A 271 -12.77 9.71 -3.38
CA ILE A 271 -13.08 8.26 -3.32
C ILE A 271 -13.35 7.86 -1.87
N GLU A 272 -14.47 7.17 -1.63
CA GLU A 272 -14.80 6.68 -0.30
C GLU A 272 -13.84 5.57 0.16
N ARG A 273 -13.52 5.54 1.46
CA ARG A 273 -12.63 4.53 2.07
C ARG A 273 -12.94 3.11 1.62
N ALA A 274 -14.23 2.76 1.61
CA ALA A 274 -14.72 1.43 1.30
C ALA A 274 -14.42 0.98 -0.14
N ASN A 275 -14.18 1.93 -1.04
CA ASN A 275 -13.88 1.71 -2.45
C ASN A 275 -12.45 2.08 -2.83
N PHE A 276 -11.65 2.63 -1.91
CA PHE A 276 -10.32 3.15 -2.20
C PHE A 276 -9.24 2.08 -2.12
N TRP A 277 -8.43 1.95 -3.17
CA TRP A 277 -7.23 1.12 -3.17
C TRP A 277 -6.07 1.76 -3.94
N VAL A 278 -4.83 1.42 -3.59
CA VAL A 278 -3.63 1.89 -4.28
C VAL A 278 -2.76 0.70 -4.67
N THR A 279 -2.43 0.61 -5.95
CA THR A 279 -1.57 -0.45 -6.49
C THR A 279 -0.08 -0.11 -6.36
N GLU A 280 0.79 -1.11 -6.48
CA GLU A 280 2.24 -0.93 -6.30
C GLU A 280 2.87 0.05 -7.29
N ASP A 281 2.28 0.19 -8.47
CA ASP A 281 2.65 1.18 -9.48
C ASP A 281 2.22 2.62 -9.15
N GLY A 282 1.59 2.83 -7.99
CA GLY A 282 1.26 4.15 -7.44
C GLY A 282 -0.05 4.75 -7.94
N TYR A 283 -0.86 3.99 -8.68
CA TYR A 283 -2.19 4.41 -9.10
C TYR A 283 -3.21 4.22 -7.97
N ALA A 284 -4.06 5.21 -7.79
CA ALA A 284 -5.21 5.17 -6.90
C ALA A 284 -6.47 4.78 -7.68
N TRP A 285 -7.26 3.89 -7.10
CA TRP A 285 -8.42 3.29 -7.74
C TRP A 285 -9.67 3.44 -6.89
N ASP A 286 -10.76 3.80 -7.56
CA ASP A 286 -12.06 3.33 -7.15
C ASP A 286 -12.18 1.86 -7.57
N MET A 287 -12.35 0.98 -6.58
CA MET A 287 -12.39 -0.46 -6.78
C MET A 287 -13.62 -0.93 -7.56
N ASP A 288 -14.74 -0.19 -7.51
CA ASP A 288 -15.91 -0.50 -8.32
C ASP A 288 -15.66 -0.18 -9.79
N GLU A 289 -14.98 0.94 -10.08
CA GLU A 289 -14.57 1.28 -11.44
C GLU A 289 -13.52 0.28 -11.96
N LEU A 290 -12.50 -0.03 -11.16
CA LEU A 290 -11.43 -0.93 -11.55
C LEU A 290 -11.98 -2.33 -11.86
N ALA A 291 -12.84 -2.86 -11.00
CA ALA A 291 -13.43 -4.17 -11.25
C ALA A 291 -14.37 -4.19 -12.46
N GLN A 292 -15.07 -3.08 -12.76
CA GLN A 292 -15.81 -2.94 -14.02
C GLN A 292 -14.89 -2.94 -15.23
N ALA A 293 -13.79 -2.18 -15.20
CA ALA A 293 -12.83 -2.12 -16.30
C ALA A 293 -12.15 -3.47 -16.56
N ILE A 294 -11.75 -4.20 -15.50
CA ILE A 294 -11.19 -5.55 -15.63
C ILE A 294 -12.24 -6.50 -16.22
N THR A 295 -13.49 -6.44 -15.76
CA THR A 295 -14.58 -7.26 -16.30
C THR A 295 -14.83 -6.98 -17.77
N ALA A 296 -14.88 -5.71 -18.17
CA ALA A 296 -15.05 -5.29 -19.57
C ALA A 296 -13.91 -5.77 -20.48
N ASN A 297 -12.68 -5.86 -19.93
CA ASN A 297 -11.51 -6.39 -20.62
C ASN A 297 -11.40 -7.93 -20.54
N GLY A 298 -12.47 -8.62 -20.15
CA GLY A 298 -12.54 -10.08 -20.10
C GLY A 298 -11.77 -10.72 -18.94
N GLY A 299 -11.52 -9.97 -17.86
CA GLY A 299 -10.87 -10.51 -16.66
C GLY A 299 -9.33 -10.48 -16.68
N ILE A 300 -8.70 -9.82 -17.67
CA ILE A 300 -7.25 -9.64 -17.63
C ILE A 300 -6.90 -8.69 -16.47
N MET A 301 -6.05 -9.16 -15.55
CA MET A 301 -5.56 -8.37 -14.41
C MET A 301 -4.48 -7.36 -14.84
N ARG A 302 -4.92 -6.35 -15.57
CA ARG A 302 -4.10 -5.29 -16.13
C ARG A 302 -4.60 -3.94 -15.68
N ASN A 303 -3.69 -3.05 -15.33
CA ASN A 303 -3.97 -1.64 -15.08
C ASN A 303 -4.55 -1.00 -16.35
N PRO A 304 -5.82 -0.52 -16.33
CA PRO A 304 -6.45 0.07 -17.51
C PRO A 304 -5.78 1.37 -18.01
N LEU A 305 -5.12 2.11 -17.11
CA LEU A 305 -4.46 3.38 -17.42
C LEU A 305 -3.03 3.16 -17.94
N SER A 306 -2.21 2.39 -17.21
CA SER A 306 -0.80 2.15 -17.59
C SER A 306 -0.63 1.03 -18.61
N ARG A 307 -1.67 0.18 -18.80
CA ARG A 307 -1.66 -1.05 -19.61
C ARG A 307 -0.66 -2.11 -19.14
N GLN A 308 -0.10 -1.95 -17.95
CA GLN A 308 0.81 -2.92 -17.34
C GLN A 308 0.02 -3.98 -16.56
N MET A 309 0.57 -5.20 -16.48
CA MET A 309 -0.02 -6.24 -15.64
C MET A 309 0.11 -5.84 -14.18
N PHE A 310 -0.94 -6.05 -13.39
CA PHE A 310 -0.83 -5.91 -11.94
C PHE A 310 0.15 -6.94 -11.40
N THR A 311 0.85 -6.59 -10.33
CA THR A 311 1.73 -7.54 -9.66
C THR A 311 0.91 -8.63 -8.98
N PRO A 312 1.49 -9.81 -8.67
CA PRO A 312 0.76 -10.85 -7.93
C PRO A 312 0.22 -10.37 -6.58
N LYS A 313 0.90 -9.40 -5.95
CA LYS A 313 0.42 -8.77 -4.72
C LYS A 313 -0.84 -7.95 -4.97
N ASP A 314 -0.80 -7.08 -5.98
CA ASP A 314 -1.96 -6.25 -6.38
C ASP A 314 -3.15 -7.12 -6.79
N ILE A 315 -2.93 -8.18 -7.56
CA ILE A 315 -3.98 -9.11 -7.99
C ILE A 315 -4.69 -9.71 -6.77
N ARG A 316 -3.94 -10.22 -5.78
CA ARG A 316 -4.52 -10.78 -4.55
C ARG A 316 -5.32 -9.74 -3.79
N ALA A 317 -4.79 -8.53 -3.64
CA ALA A 317 -5.50 -7.48 -2.92
C ALA A 317 -6.78 -7.03 -3.65
N ILE A 318 -6.71 -6.83 -4.98
CA ILE A 318 -7.86 -6.48 -5.81
C ILE A 318 -8.97 -7.53 -5.67
N VAL A 319 -8.60 -8.82 -5.72
CA VAL A 319 -9.55 -9.94 -5.63
C VAL A 319 -10.13 -10.11 -4.21
N GLN A 320 -9.34 -9.81 -3.18
CA GLN A 320 -9.79 -9.88 -1.78
C GLN A 320 -10.67 -8.69 -1.37
N HIS A 321 -10.54 -7.55 -2.06
CA HIS A 321 -11.35 -6.37 -1.81
C HIS A 321 -12.86 -6.64 -2.03
N PRO A 322 -13.77 -6.11 -1.19
CA PRO A 322 -15.22 -6.36 -1.33
C PRO A 322 -15.77 -6.07 -2.74
N ALA A 323 -15.46 -4.89 -3.30
CA ALA A 323 -15.87 -4.53 -4.67
C ALA A 323 -15.22 -5.38 -5.79
N GLY A 324 -14.08 -6.02 -5.48
CA GLY A 324 -13.35 -6.89 -6.40
C GLY A 324 -13.72 -8.37 -6.29
N GLU A 325 -14.57 -8.76 -5.35
CA GLU A 325 -14.95 -10.16 -5.14
C GLU A 325 -15.55 -10.82 -6.39
N ARG A 326 -16.29 -10.04 -7.20
CA ARG A 326 -16.82 -10.49 -8.51
C ARG A 326 -15.75 -10.94 -9.49
N LEU A 327 -14.51 -10.46 -9.35
CA LEU A 327 -13.39 -10.85 -10.19
C LEU A 327 -12.87 -12.25 -9.84
N LYS A 328 -13.15 -12.79 -8.64
CA LYS A 328 -12.79 -14.18 -8.28
C LYS A 328 -13.36 -15.18 -9.27
N ALA A 329 -14.64 -15.04 -9.60
CA ALA A 329 -15.33 -15.93 -10.52
C ALA A 329 -14.70 -15.87 -11.93
N LEU A 330 -14.36 -14.67 -12.41
CA LEU A 330 -13.69 -14.48 -13.70
C LEU A 330 -12.27 -15.05 -13.70
N ALA A 331 -11.50 -14.87 -12.61
CA ALA A 331 -10.17 -15.43 -12.50
C ALA A 331 -10.20 -16.96 -12.52
N ILE A 332 -11.16 -17.58 -11.82
CA ILE A 332 -11.38 -19.03 -11.85
C ILE A 332 -11.80 -19.48 -13.26
N GLU A 333 -12.71 -18.75 -13.92
CA GLU A 333 -13.14 -19.08 -15.28
C GLU A 333 -11.96 -19.02 -16.26
N GLN A 334 -11.12 -17.97 -16.20
CA GLN A 334 -9.91 -17.84 -17.03
C GLN A 334 -8.91 -18.97 -16.77
N HIS A 335 -8.71 -19.34 -15.49
CA HIS A 335 -7.85 -20.46 -15.11
C HIS A 335 -8.36 -21.79 -15.67
N GLU A 336 -9.65 -22.09 -15.51
CA GLU A 336 -10.25 -23.32 -16.02
C GLU A 336 -10.27 -23.36 -17.56
N MET A 337 -10.51 -22.23 -18.23
CA MET A 337 -10.38 -22.12 -19.69
C MET A 337 -8.94 -22.41 -20.15
N SER A 338 -7.93 -21.96 -19.41
CA SER A 338 -6.52 -22.23 -19.73
C SER A 338 -6.16 -23.71 -19.62
N LYS A 339 -6.71 -24.42 -18.63
CA LYS A 339 -6.55 -25.88 -18.47
C LYS A 339 -7.25 -26.69 -19.54
N GLY A 340 -8.35 -26.16 -20.09
CA GLY A 340 -9.16 -26.80 -21.13
C GLY A 340 -8.45 -26.98 -22.47
N VAL A 341 -7.33 -26.28 -22.72
CA VAL A 341 -6.58 -26.37 -23.98
C VAL A 341 -5.63 -27.57 -23.96
N ARG A 342 -5.72 -28.44 -24.98
CA ARG A 342 -4.93 -29.67 -25.13
C ARG A 342 -3.49 -29.39 -25.56
N PRO A 343 -2.53 -30.32 -25.29
CA PRO A 343 -1.12 -30.09 -25.62
C PRO A 343 -0.95 -29.96 -27.14
N SER A 344 -1.67 -30.81 -27.88
CA SER A 344 -1.69 -30.78 -29.34
C SER A 344 -2.13 -29.42 -29.87
N THR A 345 -3.14 -28.79 -29.28
CA THR A 345 -3.60 -27.46 -29.71
C THR A 345 -2.56 -26.38 -29.45
N ILE A 346 -1.85 -26.46 -28.33
CA ILE A 346 -0.72 -25.57 -28.03
C ILE A 346 0.42 -25.77 -29.03
N ASP A 347 0.70 -27.00 -29.44
CA ASP A 347 1.73 -27.27 -30.45
C ASP A 347 1.32 -26.74 -31.84
N HIS A 348 0.02 -26.76 -32.17
CA HIS A 348 -0.49 -26.12 -33.39
C HIS A 348 -0.38 -24.59 -33.31
N LEU A 349 -0.62 -23.98 -32.14
CA LEU A 349 -0.40 -22.54 -31.93
C LEU A 349 1.08 -22.17 -32.09
N ASP A 350 1.99 -22.94 -31.50
CA ASP A 350 3.43 -22.72 -31.61
C ASP A 350 3.92 -22.88 -33.07
N LYS A 351 3.40 -23.89 -33.80
CA LYS A 351 3.65 -24.05 -35.24
C LYS A 351 3.17 -22.84 -36.03
N LEU A 352 1.95 -22.38 -35.78
CA LEU A 352 1.38 -21.20 -36.44
C LEU A 352 2.24 -19.96 -36.17
N GLY A 353 2.55 -19.68 -34.90
CA GLY A 353 3.37 -18.53 -34.50
C GLY A 353 4.72 -18.49 -35.21
N LYS A 354 5.41 -19.63 -35.31
CA LYS A 354 6.70 -19.75 -36.03
C LYS A 354 6.58 -19.41 -37.51
N VAL A 355 5.60 -20.02 -38.21
CA VAL A 355 5.41 -19.75 -39.64
C VAL A 355 5.11 -18.27 -39.89
N LEU A 356 4.24 -17.65 -39.08
CA LEU A 356 3.89 -16.23 -39.23
C LEU A 356 5.08 -15.28 -38.97
N LEU A 357 6.02 -15.66 -38.10
CA LEU A 357 7.21 -14.85 -37.79
C LEU A 357 8.32 -15.04 -38.83
N GLU A 358 8.51 -16.27 -39.33
CA GLU A 358 9.57 -16.63 -40.27
C GLU A 358 9.23 -16.27 -41.73
N ASP A 359 7.95 -16.07 -42.05
CA ASP A 359 7.52 -15.71 -43.39
C ASP A 359 8.00 -14.30 -43.79
N GLN A 360 8.96 -14.28 -44.70
CA GLN A 360 9.51 -13.08 -45.35
C GLN A 360 9.15 -13.03 -46.84
N SER A 361 8.23 -13.89 -47.30
CA SER A 361 7.79 -13.91 -48.70
C SER A 361 6.98 -12.66 -49.04
N SER A 362 7.08 -12.20 -50.28
CA SER A 362 6.36 -11.02 -50.75
C SER A 362 4.85 -11.24 -50.89
N ASP A 363 4.42 -12.48 -51.12
CA ASP A 363 3.02 -12.88 -51.26
C ASP A 363 2.41 -13.38 -49.95
N GLN A 364 3.24 -13.66 -48.93
CA GLN A 364 2.85 -14.16 -47.61
C GLN A 364 1.99 -15.43 -47.69
N LEU A 365 2.21 -16.21 -48.76
CA LEU A 365 1.45 -17.42 -49.04
C LEU A 365 1.61 -18.49 -47.93
N PRO A 366 2.82 -18.71 -47.36
CA PRO A 366 2.99 -19.63 -46.22
C PRO A 366 2.14 -19.23 -45.01
N SER A 367 2.13 -17.95 -44.63
CA SER A 367 1.32 -17.44 -43.52
C SER A 367 -0.17 -17.66 -43.72
N ARG A 368 -0.68 -17.37 -44.93
CA ARG A 368 -2.09 -17.58 -45.28
C ARG A 368 -2.49 -19.04 -45.20
N HIS A 369 -1.67 -19.94 -45.74
CA HIS A 369 -1.91 -21.38 -45.64
C HIS A 369 -1.90 -21.87 -44.20
N ALA A 370 -0.95 -21.41 -43.38
CA ALA A 370 -0.88 -21.80 -41.98
C ALA A 370 -2.11 -21.33 -41.17
N ILE A 371 -2.61 -20.12 -41.45
CA ILE A 371 -3.84 -19.62 -40.84
C ILE A 371 -5.05 -20.47 -41.24
N ASP A 372 -5.21 -20.78 -42.52
CA ASP A 372 -6.32 -21.62 -42.99
C ASP A 372 -6.24 -23.06 -42.44
N GLU A 373 -5.05 -23.64 -42.38
CA GLU A 373 -4.79 -24.94 -41.74
C GLU A 373 -5.18 -24.91 -40.25
N PHE A 374 -4.75 -23.88 -39.53
CA PHE A 374 -5.07 -23.72 -38.11
C PHE A 374 -6.57 -23.52 -37.87
N MET A 375 -7.25 -22.71 -38.67
CA MET A 375 -8.71 -22.53 -38.52
C MET A 375 -9.49 -23.79 -38.87
N ALA A 376 -9.06 -24.55 -39.88
CA ALA A 376 -9.65 -25.85 -40.19
C ALA A 376 -9.46 -26.83 -39.02
N TYR A 377 -8.29 -26.83 -38.39
CA TYR A 377 -8.03 -27.58 -37.17
C TYR A 377 -8.94 -27.14 -36.01
N CYS A 378 -9.07 -25.83 -35.76
CA CYS A 378 -9.95 -25.30 -34.70
C CYS A 378 -11.41 -25.75 -34.85
N ALA A 379 -11.92 -25.84 -36.09
CA ALA A 379 -13.27 -26.33 -36.35
C ALA A 379 -13.49 -27.80 -35.96
N THR A 380 -12.42 -28.59 -35.79
CA THR A 380 -12.49 -29.99 -35.33
C THR A 380 -12.39 -30.16 -33.82
N LEU A 381 -12.12 -29.08 -33.07
CA LEU A 381 -11.95 -29.15 -31.61
C LEU A 381 -13.30 -29.26 -30.88
N PRO A 382 -13.34 -29.83 -29.67
CA PRO A 382 -14.52 -29.76 -28.80
C PRO A 382 -14.94 -28.31 -28.54
N GLU A 383 -16.24 -28.09 -28.35
CA GLU A 383 -16.82 -26.75 -28.13
C GLU A 383 -16.16 -26.01 -26.96
N ALA A 384 -15.84 -26.72 -25.86
CA ALA A 384 -15.16 -26.13 -24.71
C ALA A 384 -13.78 -25.54 -25.07
N GLU A 385 -13.02 -26.22 -25.92
CA GLU A 385 -11.70 -25.78 -26.36
C GLU A 385 -11.81 -24.64 -27.38
N GLN A 386 -12.79 -24.70 -28.29
CA GLN A 386 -13.09 -23.57 -29.18
C GLN A 386 -13.49 -22.32 -28.38
N LYS A 387 -14.33 -22.48 -27.35
CA LYS A 387 -14.71 -21.38 -26.45
C LYS A 387 -13.48 -20.82 -25.73
N ALA A 388 -12.58 -21.69 -25.25
CA ALA A 388 -11.33 -21.24 -24.65
C ALA A 388 -10.47 -20.45 -25.65
N LEU A 389 -10.26 -20.92 -26.88
CA LEU A 389 -9.48 -20.17 -27.88
C LEU A 389 -10.11 -18.82 -28.25
N ASN A 390 -11.44 -18.74 -28.26
CA ASN A 390 -12.17 -17.52 -28.61
C ASN A 390 -12.35 -16.54 -27.45
N GLY A 391 -12.33 -17.02 -26.20
CA GLY A 391 -12.63 -16.21 -25.00
C GLY A 391 -11.44 -15.97 -24.08
N LEU A 392 -10.45 -16.86 -24.06
CA LEU A 392 -9.25 -16.72 -23.23
C LEU A 392 -8.39 -15.58 -23.76
N ARG A 393 -8.14 -14.60 -22.89
CA ARG A 393 -7.24 -13.49 -23.18
C ARG A 393 -5.91 -13.75 -22.51
N CYS A 394 -4.84 -13.80 -23.29
CA CYS A 394 -3.50 -14.10 -22.78
C CYS A 394 -2.75 -12.80 -22.42
N PRO A 395 -2.05 -12.74 -21.28
CA PRO A 395 -1.19 -11.62 -20.93
C PRO A 395 0.06 -11.64 -21.84
N ALA A 396 0.04 -10.84 -22.90
CA ALA A 396 1.11 -10.77 -23.88
C ALA A 396 1.38 -9.30 -24.29
N ARG A 397 2.59 -9.02 -24.81
CA ARG A 397 3.00 -7.70 -25.28
C ARG A 397 3.68 -7.80 -26.64
N ASP A 398 3.36 -6.88 -27.53
CA ASP A 398 4.02 -6.74 -28.82
C ASP A 398 5.51 -6.47 -28.59
N SER A 399 6.34 -7.42 -29.02
CA SER A 399 7.79 -7.40 -28.83
C SER A 399 8.47 -6.22 -29.53
N HIS A 400 7.82 -5.60 -30.51
CA HIS A 400 8.36 -4.45 -31.23
C HIS A 400 7.93 -3.13 -30.61
N THR A 401 6.66 -2.99 -30.22
CA THR A 401 6.11 -1.72 -29.72
C THR A 401 6.01 -1.63 -28.21
N GLY A 402 6.12 -2.76 -27.50
CA GLY A 402 5.86 -2.88 -26.07
C GLY A 402 4.37 -2.77 -25.70
N GLN A 403 3.48 -2.58 -26.68
CA GLN A 403 2.05 -2.44 -26.45
C GLN A 403 1.45 -3.79 -26.07
N SER A 404 0.64 -3.79 -25.02
CA SER A 404 -0.02 -5.00 -24.57
C SER A 404 -1.08 -5.45 -25.59
N TYR A 405 -1.22 -6.76 -25.74
CA TYR A 405 -2.27 -7.36 -26.57
C TYR A 405 -3.59 -7.45 -25.78
N ASP A 406 -4.70 -7.12 -26.44
CA ASP A 406 -6.05 -7.08 -25.86
C ASP A 406 -7.04 -8.01 -26.59
N PHE A 407 -6.53 -9.02 -27.31
CA PHE A 407 -7.34 -9.92 -28.13
C PHE A 407 -7.30 -11.34 -27.58
N SER A 408 -8.32 -12.13 -27.91
CA SER A 408 -8.24 -13.59 -27.77
C SER A 408 -7.45 -14.22 -28.93
N ILE A 409 -7.09 -15.49 -28.78
CA ILE A 409 -6.41 -16.26 -29.83
C ILE A 409 -7.27 -16.30 -31.10
N GLY A 410 -8.57 -16.58 -30.97
CA GLY A 410 -9.50 -16.61 -32.08
C GLY A 410 -9.63 -15.26 -32.79
N GLU A 411 -9.75 -14.17 -32.04
CA GLU A 411 -9.80 -12.80 -32.59
C GLU A 411 -8.53 -12.46 -33.38
N ALA A 412 -7.35 -12.75 -32.83
CA ALA A 412 -6.08 -12.45 -33.48
C ALA A 412 -5.91 -13.21 -34.82
N VAL A 413 -6.30 -14.49 -34.85
CA VAL A 413 -6.23 -15.30 -36.09
C VAL A 413 -7.21 -14.79 -37.15
N LEU A 414 -8.43 -14.41 -36.75
CA LEU A 414 -9.43 -13.85 -37.67
C LEU A 414 -9.01 -12.49 -38.21
N ASP A 415 -8.43 -11.63 -37.39
CA ASP A 415 -7.93 -10.31 -37.82
C ASP A 415 -6.74 -10.44 -38.78
N ALA A 416 -5.84 -11.39 -38.54
CA ALA A 416 -4.77 -11.72 -39.48
C ALA A 416 -5.31 -12.22 -40.82
N LYS A 417 -6.31 -13.13 -40.80
CA LYS A 417 -6.98 -13.60 -42.01
C LYS A 417 -7.66 -12.46 -42.78
N GLY A 418 -8.26 -11.52 -42.06
CA GLY A 418 -8.88 -10.32 -42.62
C GLY A 418 -7.90 -9.27 -43.12
N ASN A 419 -6.58 -9.50 -43.02
CA ASN A 419 -5.51 -8.53 -43.29
C ASN A 419 -5.68 -7.22 -42.49
N ARG A 420 -6.25 -7.28 -41.28
CA ARG A 420 -6.40 -6.12 -40.38
C ARG A 420 -5.14 -5.85 -39.58
N VAL A 421 -4.36 -6.90 -39.32
CA VAL A 421 -3.11 -6.88 -38.57
C VAL A 421 -2.05 -7.64 -39.37
N CYS A 422 -0.79 -7.21 -39.31
CA CYS A 422 0.29 -7.93 -39.98
C CYS A 422 0.52 -9.31 -39.35
N PHE A 423 0.98 -10.26 -40.18
CA PHE A 423 1.24 -11.63 -39.74
C PHE A 423 2.27 -11.70 -38.63
N HIS A 424 3.36 -10.92 -38.69
CA HIS A 424 4.39 -10.91 -37.65
C HIS A 424 3.83 -10.51 -36.28
N LYS A 425 2.96 -9.49 -36.22
CA LYS A 425 2.33 -9.06 -34.96
C LYS A 425 1.38 -10.12 -34.40
N THR A 426 0.70 -10.85 -35.27
CA THR A 426 -0.15 -11.98 -34.86
C THR A 426 0.71 -13.17 -34.41
N GLY A 427 1.77 -13.49 -35.14
CA GLY A 427 2.70 -14.56 -34.83
C GLY A 427 3.38 -14.36 -33.47
N ASP A 428 3.79 -13.13 -33.16
CA ASP A 428 4.35 -12.77 -31.85
C ASP A 428 3.36 -13.01 -30.71
N PHE A 429 2.13 -12.50 -30.84
CA PHE A 429 1.07 -12.76 -29.87
C PHE A 429 0.78 -14.27 -29.69
N ILE A 430 0.63 -15.01 -30.78
CA ILE A 430 0.30 -16.44 -30.74
C ILE A 430 1.42 -17.25 -30.08
N ASN A 431 2.68 -16.90 -30.31
CA ASN A 431 3.82 -17.54 -29.66
C ASN A 431 3.80 -17.31 -28.13
N GLN A 432 3.56 -16.07 -27.69
CA GLN A 432 3.42 -15.74 -26.26
C GLN A 432 2.21 -16.43 -25.62
N ALA A 433 1.07 -16.48 -26.32
CA ALA A 433 -0.13 -17.18 -25.86
C ALA A 433 0.13 -18.69 -25.68
N ALA A 434 0.84 -19.32 -26.61
CA ALA A 434 1.24 -20.72 -26.49
C ALA A 434 2.15 -20.96 -25.27
N GLN A 435 3.11 -20.06 -25.01
CA GLN A 435 3.98 -20.14 -23.82
C GLN A 435 3.18 -20.00 -22.53
N HIS A 436 2.25 -19.04 -22.45
CA HIS A 436 1.36 -18.84 -21.31
C HIS A 436 0.52 -20.09 -21.02
N LEU A 437 -0.10 -20.67 -22.05
CA LEU A 437 -0.87 -21.91 -21.93
C LEU A 437 -0.02 -23.10 -21.45
N ARG A 438 1.26 -23.18 -21.85
CA ARG A 438 2.19 -24.22 -21.34
C ARG A 438 2.49 -24.04 -19.86
N GLN A 439 2.68 -22.80 -19.41
CA GLN A 439 3.00 -22.49 -18.02
C GLN A 439 1.82 -22.82 -17.08
N ASN A 440 0.59 -22.52 -17.51
CA ASN A 440 -0.61 -22.72 -16.67
C ASN A 440 -1.13 -24.16 -16.64
N ARG A 441 -0.44 -25.09 -17.32
CA ARG A 441 -0.83 -26.51 -17.44
C ARG A 441 -0.31 -27.42 -16.34
N GLY A 442 0.57 -26.94 -15.45
CA GLY A 442 1.51 -27.83 -14.75
C GLY A 442 1.91 -27.49 -13.32
N ALA A 443 1.13 -26.71 -12.57
CA ALA A 443 1.22 -26.80 -11.12
C ALA A 443 0.35 -28.00 -10.66
N PRO A 444 0.90 -29.17 -10.28
CA PRO A 444 0.15 -30.05 -9.40
C PRO A 444 -0.15 -29.23 -8.15
N ALA A 445 -1.37 -29.34 -7.60
CA ALA A 445 -1.70 -28.80 -6.29
C ALA A 445 -0.71 -29.40 -5.27
N THR A 446 0.44 -28.76 -5.10
CA THR A 446 1.28 -29.04 -3.95
C THR A 446 0.42 -28.67 -2.75
N ALA A 447 0.52 -29.40 -1.65
CA ALA A 447 -0.21 -29.05 -0.42
C ALA A 447 0.12 -27.63 0.12
N ALA A 448 1.00 -26.87 -0.56
CA ALA A 448 1.24 -25.45 -0.35
C ALA A 448 0.32 -24.52 -1.17
N GLU A 449 -0.41 -25.02 -2.18
CA GLU A 449 -1.26 -24.23 -3.09
C GLU A 449 -2.68 -23.97 -2.59
N GLU A 450 -3.09 -24.52 -1.45
CA GLU A 450 -4.20 -23.92 -0.69
C GLU A 450 -3.88 -22.48 -0.23
N LYS A 451 -2.60 -22.06 -0.29
CA LYS A 451 -2.18 -20.66 -0.09
C LYS A 451 -1.92 -19.88 -1.39
N CYS A 452 -2.02 -20.51 -2.56
CA CYS A 452 -1.62 -19.91 -3.85
C CYS A 452 -2.67 -20.03 -4.97
N ALA A 453 -3.95 -20.22 -4.64
CA ALA A 453 -5.05 -20.21 -5.62
C ALA A 453 -5.51 -18.80 -6.03
N VAL A 454 -4.57 -17.86 -6.11
CA VAL A 454 -4.67 -16.61 -6.85
C VAL A 454 -3.32 -16.43 -7.56
N MET A 455 -3.18 -17.07 -8.72
CA MET A 455 -2.17 -16.74 -9.71
C MET A 455 -2.88 -16.28 -10.97
#